data_AF-A0A379TU19-F1
#
_entry.id   AF-A0A379TU19-F1
#
_cell.length_a   1.000
_cell.length_b   1.000
_cell.length_c   1.000
_cell.angle_alpha   90.00
_cell.angle_beta   90.00
_cell.angle_gamma   90.00
#
_symmetry.space_group_name_H-M   'P 1'
#
loop_
_entity.id
_entity.type
_entity.pdbx_description
1 polymer ?
#
loop_
_entity_poly.entity_id
_entity_poly.type
_entity_poly.pdbx_seq_one_letter_code
_entity_poly.pdbx_strand_id
1 'polypeptide(L)'
;MSQYLVFHLHGPMASWGVDAPGEVRHSHDLPSRSALLGLLAAALGIRRDEEERLSAFNRHYSFLLCASRNPRWARDYHTVQMPKEVRKARYFSRCEELQDPELLSALISRRDYYTDAWWMIAVSATPDAPYTLAQLQASLQHPVFPLYLGAKVTLWRCRLRRNCWKGVRRMCYAKRIVSIRINSMR
;
A
#
# COMPACT_ATOMS: atom_id res chain seq x y z
N MET A 1 4.04 -29.16 -6.41
CA MET A 1 4.96 -28.01 -6.52
C MET A 1 4.23 -26.75 -6.11
N SER A 2 4.76 -25.97 -5.18
CA SER A 2 4.15 -24.71 -4.76
C SER A 2 4.29 -23.66 -5.88
N GLN A 3 3.17 -23.10 -6.33
CA GLN A 3 3.16 -22.00 -7.31
C GLN A 3 3.22 -20.66 -6.59
N TYR A 4 3.94 -19.70 -7.18
CA TYR A 4 4.07 -18.35 -6.64
C TYR A 4 3.87 -17.32 -7.76
N LEU A 5 3.15 -16.24 -7.44
CA LEU A 5 3.07 -15.06 -8.30
C LEU A 5 4.11 -14.05 -7.83
N VAL A 6 5.04 -13.67 -8.71
CA VAL A 6 6.10 -12.71 -8.39
C VAL A 6 5.91 -11.42 -9.17
N PHE A 7 5.95 -10.27 -8.49
CA PHE A 7 5.88 -8.95 -9.11
C PHE A 7 6.79 -7.93 -8.41
N HIS A 8 7.06 -6.84 -9.11
CA HIS A 8 7.88 -5.74 -8.60
C HIS A 8 7.02 -4.51 -8.31
N LEU A 9 7.25 -3.92 -7.14
CA LEU A 9 6.80 -2.59 -6.80
C LEU A 9 7.98 -1.65 -6.95
N HIS A 10 7.84 -0.70 -7.86
CA HIS A 10 8.83 0.33 -8.11
C HIS A 10 8.08 1.64 -8.38
N GLY A 11 8.54 2.70 -7.76
CA GLY A 11 8.00 4.05 -7.90
C GLY A 11 9.02 5.05 -7.37
N PRO A 12 8.85 6.34 -7.71
CA PRO A 12 9.77 7.39 -7.24
C PRO A 12 9.73 7.54 -5.71
N MET A 13 8.56 7.30 -5.12
CA MET A 13 8.33 7.38 -3.68
C MET A 13 7.37 6.25 -3.27
N ALA A 14 7.48 5.74 -2.05
CA ALA A 14 6.50 4.85 -1.43
C ALA A 14 6.35 5.16 0.06
N SER A 15 5.19 4.83 0.62
CA SER A 15 4.93 4.97 2.06
C SER A 15 4.16 3.76 2.56
N TRP A 16 4.75 3.00 3.46
CA TRP A 16 4.16 1.84 4.11
C TRP A 16 3.78 2.21 5.54
N GLY A 17 2.56 2.74 5.69
CA GLY A 17 2.09 3.37 6.93
C GLY A 17 2.15 2.42 8.13
N VAL A 18 2.47 3.01 9.29
CA VAL A 18 2.45 2.38 10.61
C VAL A 18 1.47 3.11 11.52
N ASP A 19 1.22 2.55 12.70
CA ASP A 19 0.37 3.19 13.70
C ASP A 19 0.93 4.56 14.08
N ALA A 20 0.15 5.60 13.79
CA ALA A 20 0.56 7.00 13.90
C ALA A 20 -0.64 7.85 14.38
N PRO A 21 -0.86 7.95 15.71
CA PRO A 21 -1.99 8.69 16.27
C PRO A 21 -1.82 10.22 16.25
N GLY A 22 -0.67 10.73 15.79
CA GLY A 22 -0.36 12.17 15.77
C GLY A 22 -0.21 12.78 14.37
N GLU A 23 0.39 13.97 14.33
CA GLU A 23 0.68 14.73 13.10
C GLU A 23 1.77 14.08 12.23
N VAL A 24 2.60 13.22 12.83
CA VAL A 24 3.68 12.52 12.13
C VAL A 24 3.20 11.16 11.68
N ARG A 25 3.17 10.95 10.36
CA ARG A 25 2.85 9.68 9.71
C ARG A 25 4.16 8.98 9.35
N HIS A 26 4.55 8.04 10.19
CA HIS A 26 5.73 7.22 9.97
C HIS A 26 5.49 6.17 8.88
N SER A 27 6.58 5.72 8.25
CA SER A 27 6.58 4.65 7.25
C SER A 27 7.66 3.62 7.58
N HIS A 28 7.34 2.34 7.42
CA HIS A 28 8.33 1.27 7.40
C HIS A 28 9.07 1.19 6.06
N ASP A 29 10.26 0.59 6.09
CA ASP A 29 11.12 0.28 4.94
C ASP A 29 10.52 -0.81 4.04
N LEU A 30 9.80 -1.75 4.64
CA LEU A 30 9.12 -2.85 3.98
C LEU A 30 7.59 -2.63 3.92
N PRO A 31 6.92 -3.04 2.82
CA PRO A 31 5.48 -2.99 2.76
C PRO A 31 4.87 -3.94 3.79
N SER A 32 3.86 -3.42 4.50
CA SER A 32 3.07 -4.20 5.43
C SER A 32 2.19 -5.21 4.67
N ARG A 33 1.80 -6.27 5.36
CA ARG A 33 0.88 -7.28 4.81
C ARG A 33 -0.46 -6.67 4.39
N SER A 34 -0.99 -5.75 5.19
CA SER A 34 -2.24 -5.04 4.88
C SER A 34 -2.11 -4.15 3.64
N ALA A 35 -0.96 -3.50 3.44
CA ALA A 35 -0.72 -2.71 2.24
C ALA A 35 -0.71 -3.57 0.96
N LEU A 36 -0.05 -4.73 1.00
CA LEU A 36 -0.02 -5.66 -0.14
C LEU A 36 -1.40 -6.26 -0.43
N LEU A 37 -2.15 -6.64 0.61
CA LEU A 37 -3.52 -7.13 0.44
C LEU A 37 -4.43 -6.05 -0.13
N GLY A 38 -4.33 -4.81 0.37
CA GLY A 38 -5.08 -3.66 -0.15
C GLY A 38 -4.76 -3.35 -1.60
N LEU A 39 -3.49 -3.48 -2.00
CA LEU A 39 -3.07 -3.33 -3.40
C LEU A 39 -3.71 -4.39 -4.30
N LEU A 40 -3.67 -5.66 -3.90
CA LEU A 40 -4.28 -6.75 -4.68
C LEU A 40 -5.81 -6.66 -4.71
N ALA A 41 -6.44 -6.30 -3.59
CA ALA A 41 -7.87 -6.05 -3.51
C ALA A 41 -8.30 -4.91 -4.43
N ALA A 42 -7.51 -3.83 -4.49
CA ALA A 42 -7.75 -2.72 -5.41
C ALA A 42 -7.61 -3.15 -6.88
N ALA A 43 -6.62 -3.99 -7.20
CA ALA A 43 -6.47 -4.54 -8.54
C ALA A 43 -7.68 -5.39 -8.96
N LEU A 44 -8.21 -6.18 -8.02
CA LEU A 44 -9.40 -7.02 -8.19
C LEU A 44 -10.72 -6.21 -8.20
N GLY A 45 -10.72 -4.96 -7.75
CA GLY A 45 -11.92 -4.14 -7.67
C GLY A 45 -12.78 -4.37 -6.42
N ILE A 46 -12.24 -4.99 -5.36
CA ILE A 46 -12.96 -5.17 -4.09
C ILE A 46 -13.09 -3.82 -3.38
N ARG A 47 -14.32 -3.43 -3.06
CA ARG A 47 -14.60 -2.16 -2.39
C ARG A 47 -14.40 -2.28 -0.87
N ARG A 48 -14.30 -1.12 -0.20
CA ARG A 48 -14.05 -1.04 1.25
C ARG A 48 -15.26 -1.48 2.08
N ASP A 49 -16.45 -1.38 1.53
CA ASP A 49 -17.72 -1.79 2.12
C ASP A 49 -17.96 -3.31 2.05
N GLU A 50 -17.18 -4.06 1.26
CA GLU A 50 -17.30 -5.52 1.12
C GLU A 50 -16.50 -6.27 2.20
N GLU A 51 -16.84 -6.10 3.48
CA GLU A 51 -16.08 -6.62 4.63
C GLU A 51 -15.88 -8.14 4.59
N GLU A 52 -16.93 -8.90 4.29
CA GLU A 52 -16.88 -10.36 4.23
C GLU A 52 -15.88 -10.84 3.16
N ARG A 53 -15.92 -10.19 1.99
CA ARG A 53 -15.05 -10.51 0.85
C ARG A 53 -13.59 -10.17 1.15
N LEU A 54 -13.35 -9.04 1.82
CA LEU A 54 -12.03 -8.64 2.29
C LEU A 54 -11.51 -9.61 3.37
N SER A 55 -12.36 -10.04 4.30
CA SER A 55 -12.01 -10.98 5.36
C SER A 55 -11.64 -12.35 4.79
N ALA A 56 -12.44 -12.87 3.85
CA ALA A 56 -12.13 -14.10 3.13
C ALA A 56 -10.79 -13.96 2.37
N PHE A 57 -10.64 -12.89 1.59
CA PHE A 57 -9.40 -12.62 0.85
C PHE A 57 -8.18 -12.60 1.79
N ASN A 58 -8.28 -11.92 2.92
CA ASN A 58 -7.20 -11.76 3.89
C ASN A 58 -6.66 -13.11 4.43
N ARG A 59 -7.47 -14.17 4.54
CA ARG A 59 -7.05 -15.44 5.17
C ARG A 59 -6.17 -16.31 4.26
N HIS A 60 -6.25 -16.14 2.96
CA HIS A 60 -5.76 -17.14 1.99
C HIS A 60 -4.44 -16.80 1.29
N TYR A 61 -3.85 -15.62 1.53
CA TYR A 61 -2.60 -15.20 0.89
C TYR A 61 -1.46 -14.99 1.88
N SER A 62 -0.31 -15.52 1.50
CA SER A 62 0.98 -15.33 2.18
C SER A 62 1.97 -14.64 1.25
N PHE A 63 2.84 -13.82 1.83
CA PHE A 63 3.77 -12.97 1.11
C PHE A 63 5.20 -13.24 1.53
N LEU A 64 6.10 -13.24 0.55
CA LEU A 64 7.55 -13.19 0.72
C LEU A 64 8.06 -11.92 0.07
N LEU A 65 8.95 -11.21 0.75
CA LEU A 65 9.43 -9.90 0.32
C LEU A 65 10.95 -9.87 0.24
N CYS A 66 11.45 -9.20 -0.80
CA CYS A 66 12.82 -8.78 -0.94
C CYS A 66 12.83 -7.28 -1.29
N ALA A 67 13.64 -6.49 -0.61
CA ALA A 67 13.72 -5.04 -0.81
C ALA A 67 15.13 -4.59 -1.18
N SER A 68 15.22 -3.40 -1.76
CA SER A 68 16.48 -2.70 -2.00
C SER A 68 17.31 -2.53 -0.72
N ARG A 69 18.64 -2.67 -0.81
CA ARG A 69 19.54 -2.52 0.35
C ARG A 69 19.63 -1.10 0.91
N ASN A 70 19.48 -0.07 0.07
CA ASN A 70 19.76 1.32 0.44
C ASN A 70 18.62 2.26 0.00
N PRO A 71 17.41 2.10 0.56
CA PRO A 71 16.34 3.05 0.29
C PRO A 71 16.67 4.41 0.94
N ARG A 72 16.31 5.52 0.28
CA ARG A 72 16.54 6.86 0.82
C ARG A 72 15.29 7.35 1.53
N TRP A 73 15.43 7.73 2.79
CA TRP A 73 14.34 8.27 3.59
C TRP A 73 14.14 9.76 3.32
N ALA A 74 12.88 10.19 3.15
CA ALA A 74 12.50 11.58 2.97
C ALA A 74 11.26 11.90 3.80
N ARG A 75 11.15 13.14 4.30
CA ARG A 75 10.00 13.61 5.05
C ARG A 75 9.35 14.79 4.33
N ASP A 76 8.08 14.64 4.02
CA ASP A 76 7.24 15.67 3.42
C ASP A 76 6.60 16.54 4.52
N TYR A 77 6.67 17.85 4.35
CA TYR A 77 6.00 18.83 5.21
C TYR A 77 4.70 19.22 4.54
N HIS A 78 3.60 18.64 5.02
CA HIS A 78 2.31 18.67 4.34
C HIS A 78 1.30 19.49 5.15
N THR A 79 0.96 20.67 4.64
CA THR A 79 0.00 21.60 5.26
C THR A 79 -1.38 21.46 4.65
N VAL A 80 -2.41 21.42 5.49
CA VAL A 80 -3.81 21.51 5.06
C VAL A 80 -4.43 22.73 5.70
N GLN A 81 -5.02 23.62 4.89
CA GLN A 81 -5.79 24.74 5.41
C GLN A 81 -7.10 24.22 6.03
N MET A 82 -7.24 24.53 7.32
CA MET A 82 -8.41 24.21 8.13
C MET A 82 -8.79 25.47 8.92
N PRO A 83 -9.94 26.08 8.61
CA PRO A 83 -10.49 27.17 9.41
C PRO A 83 -10.72 26.74 10.87
N LYS A 84 -10.62 27.69 11.80
CA LYS A 84 -11.00 27.45 13.19
C LYS A 84 -12.50 27.22 13.28
N GLU A 85 -12.91 26.30 14.16
CA GLU A 85 -14.33 26.06 14.40
C GLU A 85 -14.99 27.31 15.03
N VAL A 86 -15.92 27.92 14.30
CA VAL A 86 -16.72 29.05 14.80
C VAL A 86 -18.08 28.56 15.28
N ARG A 87 -18.35 28.71 16.58
CA ARG A 87 -19.65 28.33 17.16
C ARG A 87 -20.78 29.10 16.51
N LYS A 88 -21.86 28.40 16.14
CA LYS A 88 -23.08 28.93 15.48
C LYS A 88 -22.88 29.45 14.04
N ALA A 89 -21.70 29.31 13.46
CA ALA A 89 -21.51 29.50 12.02
C ALA A 89 -21.93 28.24 11.27
N ARG A 90 -22.62 28.40 10.13
CA ARG A 90 -22.99 27.29 9.25
C ARG A 90 -22.50 27.62 7.86
N TYR A 91 -21.47 26.92 7.42
CA TYR A 91 -20.92 27.03 6.07
C TYR A 91 -21.61 26.01 5.17
N PHE A 92 -22.05 26.42 3.99
CA PHE A 92 -22.68 25.55 3.00
C PHE A 92 -21.65 24.93 2.05
N SER A 93 -20.48 25.56 1.90
CA SER A 93 -19.39 25.06 1.08
C SER A 93 -18.03 25.29 1.73
N ARG A 94 -17.05 24.45 1.36
CA ARG A 94 -15.66 24.63 1.80
C ARG A 94 -15.04 25.93 1.27
N CYS A 95 -15.52 26.44 0.14
CA CYS A 95 -15.09 27.73 -0.40
C CYS A 95 -15.45 28.86 0.58
N GLU A 96 -16.69 28.87 1.06
CA GLU A 96 -17.20 29.84 2.04
C GLU A 96 -16.45 29.76 3.38
N GLU A 97 -16.14 28.54 3.84
CA GLU A 97 -15.35 28.30 5.04
C GLU A 97 -13.94 28.93 4.97
N LEU A 98 -13.36 29.00 3.76
CA LEU A 98 -12.00 29.48 3.51
C LEU A 98 -11.93 30.98 3.15
N GLN A 99 -13.06 31.70 3.10
CA GLN A 99 -13.08 33.10 2.67
C GLN A 99 -12.52 34.06 3.71
N ASP A 100 -12.67 33.75 5.01
CA ASP A 100 -12.24 34.62 6.10
C ASP A 100 -10.75 34.38 6.44
N PRO A 101 -9.84 35.32 6.12
CA PRO A 101 -8.41 35.15 6.36
C PRO A 101 -8.05 35.07 7.83
N GLU A 102 -8.85 35.64 8.74
CA GLU A 102 -8.57 35.65 10.19
C GLU A 102 -8.86 34.29 10.85
N LEU A 103 -9.77 33.53 10.25
CA LEU A 103 -10.15 32.20 10.71
C LEU A 103 -9.27 31.09 10.15
N LEU A 104 -8.48 31.37 9.11
CA LEU A 104 -7.59 30.38 8.49
C LEU A 104 -6.53 29.91 9.49
N SER A 105 -6.48 28.60 9.70
CA SER A 105 -5.36 27.94 10.37
C SER A 105 -4.78 26.85 9.47
N ALA A 106 -3.52 26.50 9.70
CA ALA A 106 -2.83 25.45 8.96
C ALA A 106 -2.63 24.25 9.88
N LEU A 107 -3.27 23.13 9.55
CA LEU A 107 -2.94 21.85 10.16
C LEU A 107 -1.71 21.28 9.46
N ILE A 108 -0.67 21.04 10.24
CA ILE A 108 0.61 20.55 9.75
C ILE A 108 0.63 19.03 9.95
N SER A 109 0.98 18.30 8.89
CA SER A 109 1.27 16.87 8.96
C SER A 109 2.66 16.61 8.38
N ARG A 110 3.42 15.72 9.02
CA ARG A 110 4.76 15.32 8.56
C ARG A 110 4.67 13.89 8.09
N ARG A 111 4.97 13.61 6.82
CA ARG A 111 4.77 12.29 6.22
C ARG A 111 6.09 11.70 5.77
N ASP A 112 6.42 10.53 6.27
CA ASP A 112 7.65 9.83 5.95
C ASP A 112 7.47 9.00 4.68
N TYR A 113 8.42 9.09 3.75
CA TYR A 113 8.46 8.38 2.48
C TYR A 113 9.83 7.73 2.25
N TYR A 114 9.84 6.66 1.46
CA TYR A 114 11.07 6.08 0.91
C TYR A 114 11.16 6.35 -0.59
N THR A 115 12.35 6.78 -1.01
CA THR A 115 12.73 7.13 -2.37
C THR A 115 13.83 6.20 -2.87
N ASP A 116 13.97 6.07 -4.20
CA ASP A 116 14.94 5.19 -4.88
C ASP A 116 14.89 3.72 -4.40
N ALA A 117 13.69 3.27 -4.00
CA ALA A 117 13.48 1.95 -3.43
C ALA A 117 12.71 1.04 -4.40
N TRP A 118 13.00 -0.26 -4.32
CA TRP A 118 12.28 -1.30 -5.04
C TRP A 118 11.95 -2.46 -4.11
N TRP A 119 10.81 -3.10 -4.36
CA TRP A 119 10.37 -4.27 -3.63
C TRP A 119 9.95 -5.36 -4.62
N MET A 120 10.46 -6.57 -4.40
CA MET A 120 10.01 -7.77 -5.09
C MET A 120 9.15 -8.57 -4.12
N ILE A 121 7.94 -8.90 -4.55
CA ILE A 121 6.96 -9.63 -3.76
C ILE A 121 6.64 -10.93 -4.46
N ALA A 122 6.68 -12.02 -3.70
CA ALA A 122 6.14 -13.31 -4.10
C ALA A 122 4.90 -13.62 -3.26
N VAL A 123 3.81 -14.01 -3.93
CA VAL A 123 2.53 -14.36 -3.32
C VAL A 123 2.28 -15.85 -3.50
N SER A 124 1.90 -16.52 -2.42
CA SER A 124 1.33 -17.86 -2.47
C SER A 124 -0.11 -17.82 -1.97
N ALA A 125 -0.97 -18.61 -2.61
CA ALA A 125 -2.36 -18.80 -2.22
C ALA A 125 -2.55 -20.17 -1.58
N THR A 126 -3.44 -20.26 -0.59
CA THR A 126 -3.94 -21.55 -0.08
C THR A 126 -4.91 -22.19 -1.09
N PRO A 127 -5.19 -23.50 -0.99
CA PRO A 127 -6.15 -24.17 -1.88
C PRO A 127 -7.54 -23.54 -1.90
N ASP A 128 -8.02 -23.07 -0.74
CA ASP A 128 -9.35 -22.46 -0.57
C ASP A 128 -9.38 -20.96 -0.90
N ALA A 129 -8.36 -20.44 -1.60
CA ALA A 129 -8.31 -19.04 -1.93
C ALA A 129 -9.43 -18.64 -2.91
N PRO A 130 -10.13 -17.52 -2.68
CA PRO A 130 -11.22 -17.08 -3.55
C PRO A 130 -10.75 -16.68 -4.96
N TYR A 131 -9.46 -16.35 -5.12
CA TYR A 131 -8.86 -16.04 -6.41
C TYR A 131 -7.59 -16.85 -6.61
N THR A 132 -7.44 -17.37 -7.81
CA THR A 132 -6.23 -18.06 -8.24
C THR A 132 -5.09 -17.06 -8.47
N LEU A 133 -3.85 -17.56 -8.42
CA LEU A 133 -2.67 -16.74 -8.74
C LEU A 133 -2.71 -16.18 -10.18
N ALA A 134 -3.33 -16.89 -11.12
CA ALA A 134 -3.50 -16.42 -12.49
C ALA A 134 -4.51 -15.25 -12.58
N GLN A 135 -5.59 -15.29 -11.81
CA GLN A 135 -6.55 -14.19 -11.72
C GLN A 135 -5.90 -12.94 -11.08
N LEU A 136 -5.09 -13.13 -10.03
CA LEU A 136 -4.31 -12.03 -9.44
C LEU A 136 -3.31 -11.43 -10.42
N GLN A 137 -2.67 -12.26 -11.25
CA GLN A 137 -1.78 -11.77 -12.30
C GLN A 137 -2.55 -10.92 -13.32
N ALA A 138 -3.70 -11.39 -13.78
CA ALA A 138 -4.53 -10.68 -14.75
C ALA A 138 -5.02 -9.34 -14.19
N SER A 139 -5.45 -9.30 -12.93
CA SER A 139 -5.91 -8.06 -12.29
C SER A 139 -4.78 -7.05 -12.07
N LEU A 140 -3.54 -7.50 -11.83
CA LEU A 140 -2.38 -6.59 -11.77
C LEU A 140 -1.99 -6.02 -13.14
N GLN A 141 -2.29 -6.72 -14.24
CA GLN A 141 -2.08 -6.22 -15.61
C GLN A 141 -3.19 -5.25 -16.04
N HIS A 142 -4.42 -5.52 -15.63
CA HIS A 142 -5.60 -4.73 -15.94
C HIS A 142 -6.36 -4.39 -14.64
N PRO A 143 -5.84 -3.45 -13.84
CA PRO A 143 -6.41 -3.15 -12.54
C PRO A 143 -7.72 -2.36 -12.67
N VAL A 144 -8.70 -2.71 -11.84
CA VAL A 144 -9.98 -2.00 -11.77
C VAL A 144 -9.81 -0.62 -11.12
N PHE A 145 -9.06 -0.54 -10.02
CA PHE A 145 -8.72 0.73 -9.38
C PHE A 145 -7.26 1.14 -9.64
N PRO A 146 -6.96 2.45 -9.65
CA PRO A 146 -5.58 2.94 -9.73
C PRO A 146 -4.74 2.39 -8.58
N LEU A 147 -3.61 1.78 -8.92
CA LEU A 147 -2.71 1.15 -7.98
C LEU A 147 -1.64 2.15 -7.49
N TYR A 148 -1.47 2.20 -6.17
CA TYR A 148 -0.58 3.13 -5.49
C TYR A 148 0.28 2.42 -4.44
N LEU A 149 1.49 2.94 -4.21
CA LEU A 149 2.45 2.39 -3.24
C LEU A 149 2.18 2.97 -1.85
N GLY A 150 1.03 2.58 -1.29
CA GLY A 150 0.54 2.93 0.05
C GLY A 150 -0.23 4.25 0.14
N ALA A 151 0.32 5.37 -0.35
CA ALA A 151 -0.39 6.65 -0.42
C ALA A 151 -0.85 6.95 -1.86
N LYS A 152 -2.01 7.59 -2.07
CA LYS A 152 -2.51 7.88 -3.43
C LYS A 152 -1.55 8.70 -4.31
N VAL A 153 -0.65 9.46 -3.70
CA VAL A 153 0.35 10.29 -4.40
C VAL A 153 1.45 9.42 -5.03
N THR A 154 1.69 8.22 -4.50
CA THR A 154 2.77 7.33 -4.95
C THR A 154 2.28 6.41 -6.06
N LEU A 155 2.23 6.93 -7.28
CA LEU A 155 1.86 6.18 -8.47
C LEU A 155 2.78 4.98 -8.67
N TRP A 156 2.16 3.80 -8.80
CA TRP A 156 2.89 2.61 -9.18
C TRP A 156 3.14 2.60 -10.69
N ARG A 157 4.41 2.45 -11.08
CA ARG A 157 4.73 2.16 -12.48
C ARG A 157 4.80 0.65 -12.68
N CYS A 158 3.68 0.07 -13.11
CA CYS A 158 3.63 -1.34 -13.47
C CYS A 158 4.60 -1.65 -14.61
N ARG A 159 5.63 -2.45 -14.33
CA ARG A 159 6.34 -3.20 -15.37
C ARG A 159 6.33 -4.68 -14.99
N LEU A 160 5.18 -5.32 -15.17
CA LEU A 160 5.09 -6.79 -15.12
C LEU A 160 5.93 -7.37 -16.27
N ARG A 161 7.13 -7.85 -15.96
CA ARG A 161 7.88 -8.71 -16.91
C ARG A 161 7.14 -10.04 -17.03
N ARG A 162 6.80 -10.44 -18.26
CA ARG A 162 5.99 -11.61 -18.66
C ARG A 162 6.49 -13.00 -18.20
N ASN A 163 7.52 -13.09 -17.36
CA ASN A 163 8.08 -14.39 -17.01
C ASN A 163 7.42 -14.91 -15.72
N CYS A 164 6.30 -15.61 -15.89
CA CYS A 164 5.87 -16.64 -14.93
C CYS A 164 7.00 -17.66 -14.81
N TRP A 165 7.83 -17.52 -13.77
CA TRP A 165 8.90 -18.47 -13.48
C TRP A 165 8.29 -19.78 -12.96
N LYS A 166 8.11 -20.75 -13.86
CA LYS A 166 8.07 -22.17 -13.49
C LYS A 166 9.49 -22.60 -13.12
N GLY A 167 9.86 -22.45 -11.85
CA GLY A 167 11.12 -23.02 -11.34
C GLY A 167 11.81 -22.13 -10.33
N VAL A 168 11.64 -22.47 -9.05
CA VAL A 168 12.52 -22.00 -7.98
C VAL A 168 13.87 -22.70 -8.17
N ARG A 169 14.74 -22.13 -9.01
CA ARG A 169 16.18 -22.42 -8.94
C ARG A 169 16.93 -21.10 -8.82
N ARG A 170 17.43 -20.87 -7.60
CA ARG A 170 18.36 -19.83 -7.16
C ARG A 170 17.83 -18.39 -7.18
N MET A 171 17.03 -18.05 -6.16
CA MET A 171 16.94 -16.66 -5.68
C MET A 171 17.95 -16.47 -4.54
N CYS A 172 19.25 -16.53 -4.87
CA CYS A 172 20.34 -16.27 -3.93
C CYS A 172 20.96 -14.89 -4.20
N TYR A 173 20.19 -13.82 -3.97
CA TYR A 173 20.72 -12.47 -3.74
C TYR A 173 19.76 -11.68 -2.85
N ALA A 174 19.41 -12.22 -1.70
CA ALA A 174 18.65 -11.50 -0.67
C ALA A 174 19.19 -11.90 0.71
N LYS A 175 19.89 -10.98 1.38
CA LYS A 175 20.33 -11.16 2.77
C LYS A 175 19.21 -10.92 3.81
N ARG A 176 18.01 -10.51 3.38
CA ARG A 176 16.79 -10.47 4.21
C ARG A 176 15.64 -11.10 3.44
N ILE A 177 15.30 -12.32 3.80
CA ILE A 177 14.02 -12.95 3.47
C ILE A 177 13.19 -12.85 4.74
N VAL A 178 12.19 -11.97 4.75
CA VAL A 178 11.23 -11.90 5.86
C VAL A 178 9.98 -12.65 5.43
N SER A 179 9.73 -13.80 6.03
CA SER A 179 8.44 -14.48 5.94
C SER A 179 7.50 -13.81 6.93
N ILE A 180 6.57 -12.98 6.44
CA ILE A 180 5.53 -12.40 7.29
C ILE A 180 4.44 -13.45 7.48
N ARG A 181 4.64 -14.36 8.44
CA ARG A 181 3.58 -15.19 9.04
C ARG A 181 3.19 -14.53 10.35
N ILE A 182 2.06 -13.82 10.35
CA ILE A 182 1.40 -13.49 11.61
C ILE A 182 0.63 -14.76 11.98
N ASN A 183 1.12 -15.51 12.97
CA ASN A 183 0.27 -16.44 13.69
C ASN A 183 -0.88 -15.60 14.26
N SER A 184 -2.10 -15.84 13.80
CA SER A 184 -3.29 -15.41 14.53
C SER A 184 -3.11 -15.93 15.96
N MET A 185 -2.90 -15.00 16.90
CA MET A 185 -3.19 -15.27 18.30
C MET A 185 -4.68 -15.54 18.43
N ARG A 186 -4.98 -16.42 19.38
CA ARG A 186 -6.29 -16.96 19.73
C ARG A 186 -7.34 -15.88 19.96
#